data_AF-A0A954F3B4-F1
#
_entry.id   AF-A0A954F3B4-F1
#
_cell.length_a   1.000
_cell.length_b   1.000
_cell.length_c   1.000
_cell.angle_alpha   90.00
_cell.angle_beta   90.00
_cell.angle_gamma   90.00
#
_symmetry.space_group_name_H-M   'P 1'
#
loop_
_entity.id
_entity.type
_entity.pdbx_description
1 polymer ?
#
loop_
_entity_poly.entity_id
_entity_poly.type
_entity_poly.pdbx_seq_one_letter_code
_entity_poly.pdbx_strand_id
1 'polypeptide(L)'
;MTDTAINAIPSEDDPRQRPLLTKPGVGLSEITETVSGIAEMPKPPRAWYVAFAIALSLLGLLGVMLAYLIFTGVGVWGNNNPVFWGWPIVNFVFWVGIGHAGTLISAILFLTRQNWRTGVNRFAEAMTIFAVCCAAIFPGVHIGRVWLAFYLFPLPNQMSLWPNFRSPLLWDVFAVGT
;
A
#
# COMPACT_ATOMS: atom_id res chain seq x y z
N MET A 1 34.25 46.53 -13.54
CA MET A 1 34.37 45.18 -14.12
C MET A 1 33.73 44.22 -13.12
N THR A 2 32.42 44.27 -12.92
CA THR A 2 31.34 43.57 -13.67
C THR A 2 31.44 42.05 -13.57
N ASP A 3 31.00 41.50 -12.43
CA ASP A 3 30.45 40.15 -12.33
C ASP A 3 29.02 40.25 -11.77
N THR A 4 28.15 40.88 -12.58
CA THR A 4 26.70 40.89 -12.39
C THR A 4 26.08 39.75 -13.18
N ALA A 5 26.27 38.52 -12.72
CA ALA A 5 25.60 37.34 -13.25
C ALA A 5 25.08 36.43 -12.12
N ILE A 6 24.57 37.04 -11.05
CA ILE A 6 23.84 36.36 -9.97
C ILE A 6 22.38 36.83 -10.06
N ASN A 7 21.43 35.88 -10.07
CA ASN A 7 19.97 36.06 -10.00
C ASN A 7 19.17 36.13 -11.31
N ALA A 8 19.34 35.17 -12.22
CA ALA A 8 18.19 34.77 -13.04
C ALA A 8 17.40 33.72 -12.25
N ILE A 9 16.36 34.15 -11.52
CA ILE A 9 15.30 33.25 -11.08
C ILE A 9 14.73 32.67 -12.38
N PRO A 10 14.77 31.34 -12.62
CA PRO A 10 14.12 30.76 -13.78
C PRO A 10 12.66 31.19 -13.73
N SER A 11 12.17 31.88 -14.76
CA SER A 11 10.75 32.21 -14.84
C SER A 11 9.97 30.92 -14.70
N GLU A 12 9.09 30.82 -13.70
CA GLU A 12 8.25 29.63 -13.47
C GLU A 12 7.44 29.23 -14.72
N ASP A 13 7.34 30.12 -15.71
CA ASP A 13 6.59 29.99 -16.96
C ASP A 13 7.41 29.59 -18.22
N ASP A 14 8.69 29.17 -18.15
CA ASP A 14 9.37 28.63 -19.34
C ASP A 14 8.94 27.17 -19.61
N PRO A 15 8.14 26.88 -20.66
CA PRO A 15 7.66 25.52 -20.94
C PRO A 15 8.77 24.54 -21.33
N ARG A 16 9.99 25.04 -21.61
CA ARG A 16 11.17 24.21 -21.90
C ARG A 16 11.91 23.76 -20.64
N GLN A 17 11.64 24.39 -19.50
CA GLN A 17 12.26 24.06 -18.24
C GLN A 17 11.28 23.31 -17.36
N ARG A 18 11.77 22.29 -16.67
CA ARG A 18 10.94 21.56 -15.70
C ARG A 18 10.78 22.43 -14.46
N PRO A 19 9.57 22.50 -13.87
CA PRO A 19 9.36 23.26 -12.65
C PRO A 19 10.26 22.73 -11.53
N LEU A 20 10.72 23.65 -10.68
CA LEU A 20 11.53 23.32 -9.51
C LEU A 20 10.72 22.42 -8.56
N LEU A 21 11.36 21.35 -8.08
CA LEU A 21 10.74 20.42 -7.11
C LEU A 21 10.70 20.99 -5.69
N THR A 22 11.60 21.94 -5.41
CA THR A 22 11.75 22.62 -4.14
C THR A 22 11.68 24.12 -4.35
N LYS A 23 11.51 24.87 -3.26
CA LYS A 23 11.60 26.33 -3.31
C LYS A 23 12.99 26.75 -3.84
N PRO A 24 13.09 27.86 -4.58
CA PRO A 24 14.38 28.39 -5.01
C PRO A 24 15.34 28.59 -3.82
N GLY A 25 16.60 28.17 -3.97
CA GLY A 25 17.66 28.37 -2.97
C GLY A 25 17.87 27.23 -1.96
N VAL A 26 17.06 26.17 -1.99
CA VAL A 26 17.21 25.02 -1.07
C VAL A 26 18.38 24.12 -1.50
N GLY A 27 19.35 23.92 -0.60
CA GLY A 27 20.52 23.07 -0.81
C GLY A 27 20.29 21.60 -0.41
N LEU A 28 21.16 20.68 -0.87
CA LEU A 28 21.05 19.24 -0.52
C LEU A 28 21.16 18.97 0.98
N SER A 29 22.02 19.72 1.69
CA SER A 29 22.17 19.58 3.14
C SER A 29 20.88 19.92 3.90
N GLU A 30 20.16 20.94 3.42
CA GLU A 30 18.91 21.39 4.02
C GLU A 30 17.79 20.34 3.83
N ILE A 31 17.76 19.69 2.66
CA ILE A 31 16.83 18.57 2.41
C ILE A 31 17.11 17.42 3.37
N THR A 32 18.38 17.03 3.53
CA THR A 32 18.76 15.95 4.45
C THR A 32 18.32 16.27 5.87
N GLU A 33 18.68 17.45 6.38
CA GLU A 33 18.33 17.90 7.74
C GLU A 33 16.81 17.92 7.95
N THR A 34 16.06 18.40 6.96
CA THR A 34 14.59 18.47 7.03
C THR A 34 13.96 17.08 7.13
N VAL A 35 14.46 16.10 6.36
CA VAL A 35 13.90 14.74 6.33
C VAL A 35 14.39 13.92 7.52
N SER A 36 15.68 13.97 7.85
CA SER A 36 16.25 13.23 8.99
C SER A 36 15.73 13.76 10.31
N GLY A 37 15.51 15.07 10.42
CA GLY A 37 14.95 15.71 11.61
C GLY A 37 13.60 15.13 12.03
N ILE A 38 12.81 14.56 11.10
CA ILE A 38 11.57 13.87 11.44
C ILE A 38 11.83 12.60 12.26
N ALA A 39 12.85 11.83 11.88
CA ALA A 39 13.22 10.58 12.55
C ALA A 39 14.08 10.81 13.80
N GLU A 40 14.88 11.88 13.82
CA GLU A 40 15.78 12.25 14.92
C GLU A 40 15.09 13.02 16.04
N MET A 41 13.83 13.43 15.84
CA MET A 41 13.04 14.10 16.87
C MET A 41 13.03 13.28 18.17
N PRO A 42 13.43 13.85 19.32
CA PRO A 42 13.58 13.11 20.58
C PRO A 42 12.24 12.57 21.09
N LYS A 43 11.13 13.21 20.72
CA LYS A 43 9.77 12.77 21.03
C LYS A 43 8.83 13.10 19.85
N PRO A 44 8.08 12.12 19.34
CA PRO A 44 6.99 12.37 18.39
C PRO A 44 5.95 13.35 18.95
N PRO A 45 5.26 14.11 18.08
CA PRO A 45 4.18 14.99 18.51
C PRO A 45 3.05 14.18 19.14
N ARG A 46 2.34 14.78 20.12
CA ARG A 46 1.22 14.11 20.83
C ARG A 46 0.16 13.56 19.89
N ALA A 47 -0.10 14.26 18.78
CA ALA A 47 -1.04 13.82 17.76
C ALA A 47 -0.68 12.44 17.15
N TRP A 48 0.62 12.15 17.00
CA TRP A 48 1.08 10.86 16.49
C TRP A 48 0.71 9.72 17.43
N TYR A 49 0.91 9.90 18.74
CA TYR A 49 0.52 8.90 19.75
C TYR A 49 -0.99 8.65 19.78
N VAL A 50 -1.80 9.72 19.66
CA VAL A 50 -3.25 9.60 19.61
C VAL A 50 -3.69 8.83 18.36
N ALA A 51 -3.18 9.20 17.19
CA ALA A 51 -3.49 8.52 15.94
C ALA A 51 -3.05 7.04 15.98
N PHE A 52 -1.86 6.76 16.51
CA PHE A 52 -1.34 5.41 16.67
C PHE A 52 -2.19 4.57 17.62
N ALA A 53 -2.61 5.13 18.76
CA ALA A 53 -3.48 4.44 19.70
C ALA A 53 -4.84 4.08 19.09
N ILE A 54 -5.44 5.01 18.32
CA ILE A 54 -6.69 4.76 17.61
C ILE A 54 -6.49 3.64 16.57
N ALA A 55 -5.47 3.75 15.72
CA ALA A 55 -5.17 2.75 14.71
C ALA A 55 -4.94 1.36 15.32
N LEU A 56 -4.17 1.29 16.41
CA LEU A 56 -3.90 0.03 17.12
C LEU A 56 -5.15 -0.56 17.75
N SER A 57 -6.04 0.28 18.30
CA SER A 57 -7.32 -0.19 18.85
C SER A 57 -8.24 -0.79 17.78
N LEU A 58 -8.30 -0.17 16.59
CA LEU A 58 -9.07 -0.68 15.45
C LEU A 58 -8.46 -1.96 14.88
N LEU A 59 -7.13 -2.05 14.84
CA LEU A 59 -6.43 -3.29 14.47
C LEU A 59 -6.71 -4.42 15.48
N GLY A 60 -6.74 -4.10 16.77
CA GLY A 60 -7.12 -5.05 17.82
C GLY A 60 -8.56 -5.53 17.65
N LEU A 61 -9.50 -4.62 17.36
CA LEU A 61 -10.89 -4.96 17.05
C LEU A 61 -10.98 -5.87 15.82
N LEU A 62 -10.23 -5.57 14.75
CA LEU A 62 -10.15 -6.43 13.57
C LEU A 62 -9.69 -7.84 13.97
N GLY A 63 -8.62 -7.97 14.75
CA GLY A 63 -8.11 -9.26 15.22
C GLY A 63 -9.15 -10.06 16.01
N VAL A 64 -9.88 -9.42 16.93
CA VAL A 64 -10.96 -10.07 17.69
C VAL A 64 -12.12 -10.51 16.77
N MET A 65 -12.52 -9.68 15.82
CA MET A 65 -13.59 -10.01 14.87
C MET A 65 -13.18 -11.14 13.90
N LEU A 66 -11.91 -11.19 13.48
CA LEU A 66 -11.39 -12.29 12.68
C LEU A 66 -11.33 -13.60 13.48
N ALA A 67 -10.94 -13.55 14.75
CA ALA A 67 -11.00 -14.73 15.61
C ALA A 67 -12.45 -15.23 15.74
N TYR A 68 -13.39 -14.33 16.02
CA TYR A 68 -14.82 -14.66 16.07
C TYR A 68 -15.29 -15.33 14.77
N LEU A 69 -14.98 -14.74 13.61
CA LEU A 69 -15.30 -15.30 12.28
C LEU A 69 -14.79 -16.73 12.10
N ILE A 70 -13.55 -17.01 12.50
CA ILE A 70 -12.95 -18.34 12.35
C ILE A 70 -13.65 -19.37 13.24
N PHE A 71 -14.06 -19.00 14.46
CA PHE A 71 -14.72 -19.91 15.40
C PHE A 71 -16.21 -20.14 15.08
N THR A 72 -16.93 -19.12 14.61
CA THR A 72 -18.37 -19.23 14.30
C THR A 72 -18.67 -19.53 12.84
N GLY A 73 -17.72 -19.30 11.95
CA GLY A 73 -17.84 -19.51 10.50
C GLY A 73 -18.26 -18.28 9.70
N VAL A 74 -18.09 -18.37 8.38
CA VAL A 74 -18.29 -17.27 7.40
C VAL A 74 -19.74 -16.77 7.29
N GLY A 75 -20.72 -17.50 7.84
CA GLY A 75 -22.12 -17.09 7.86
C GLY A 75 -22.38 -15.78 8.63
N VAL A 76 -21.49 -15.40 9.56
CA VAL A 76 -21.58 -14.15 10.32
C VAL A 76 -21.59 -12.91 9.41
N TRP A 77 -21.00 -12.99 8.22
CA TRP A 77 -21.01 -11.90 7.26
C TRP A 77 -22.38 -11.60 6.66
N GLY A 78 -23.35 -12.50 6.81
CA GLY A 78 -24.70 -12.32 6.28
C GLY A 78 -24.79 -12.48 4.77
N ASN A 79 -23.79 -13.09 4.12
CA ASN A 79 -23.88 -13.49 2.72
C ASN A 79 -25.02 -14.53 2.58
N ASN A 80 -25.87 -14.38 1.58
CA ASN A 80 -27.06 -15.22 1.38
C ASN A 80 -27.08 -15.79 -0.03
N ASN A 81 -27.81 -16.87 -0.27
CA ASN A 81 -28.06 -17.35 -1.64
C ASN A 81 -29.05 -16.37 -2.32
N PRO A 82 -28.75 -15.78 -3.48
CA PRO A 82 -27.67 -16.12 -4.44
C PRO A 82 -26.37 -15.30 -4.35
N VAL A 83 -26.32 -14.28 -3.51
CA VAL A 83 -25.14 -13.41 -3.33
C VAL A 83 -24.19 -13.97 -2.27
N PHE A 84 -23.38 -14.95 -2.68
CA PHE A 84 -22.40 -15.57 -1.79
C PHE A 84 -21.18 -14.68 -1.49
N TRP A 85 -21.01 -13.61 -2.25
CA TRP A 85 -19.85 -12.73 -2.25
C TRP A 85 -20.31 -11.31 -1.87
N GLY A 86 -19.81 -10.80 -0.75
CA GLY A 86 -20.22 -9.51 -0.20
C GLY A 86 -19.03 -8.62 0.15
N TRP A 87 -19.11 -7.96 1.30
CA TRP A 87 -18.08 -7.06 1.82
C TRP A 87 -16.63 -7.59 1.78
N PRO A 88 -16.33 -8.87 2.03
CA PRO A 88 -14.95 -9.36 2.01
C PRO A 88 -14.27 -9.17 0.66
N ILE A 89 -14.96 -9.50 -0.45
CA ILE A 89 -14.36 -9.30 -1.77
C ILE A 89 -14.40 -7.84 -2.20
N VAL A 90 -15.44 -7.11 -1.83
CA VAL A 90 -15.51 -5.66 -2.10
C VAL A 90 -14.30 -4.96 -1.47
N ASN A 91 -14.00 -5.28 -0.21
CA ASN A 91 -12.83 -4.74 0.48
C ASN A 91 -11.52 -5.26 -0.11
N PHE A 92 -11.43 -6.54 -0.48
CA PHE A 92 -10.25 -7.08 -1.18
C PHE A 92 -9.89 -6.25 -2.42
N VAL A 93 -10.85 -6.10 -3.35
CA VAL A 93 -10.64 -5.35 -4.60
C VAL A 93 -10.38 -3.86 -4.32
N PHE A 94 -11.06 -3.29 -3.32
CA PHE A 94 -10.85 -1.91 -2.90
C PHE A 94 -9.40 -1.67 -2.44
N TRP A 95 -8.87 -2.51 -1.55
CA TRP A 95 -7.51 -2.39 -1.04
C TRP A 95 -6.45 -2.64 -2.13
N VAL A 96 -6.68 -3.62 -3.01
CA VAL A 96 -5.82 -3.83 -4.21
C VAL A 96 -5.83 -2.58 -5.10
N GLY A 97 -7.00 -1.97 -5.32
CA GLY A 97 -7.15 -0.74 -6.09
C GLY A 97 -6.34 0.43 -5.51
N ILE A 98 -6.33 0.61 -4.19
CA ILE A 98 -5.47 1.61 -3.53
C ILE A 98 -4.00 1.31 -3.78
N GLY A 99 -3.58 0.04 -3.71
CA GLY A 99 -2.20 -0.37 -3.99
C GLY A 99 -1.73 -0.02 -5.41
N HIS A 100 -2.60 -0.17 -6.41
CA HIS A 100 -2.25 0.18 -7.79
C HIS A 100 -1.91 1.66 -8.00
N ALA A 101 -2.53 2.56 -7.26
CA ALA A 101 -2.20 3.98 -7.34
C ALA A 101 -0.74 4.25 -6.91
N GLY A 102 -0.26 3.54 -5.89
CA GLY A 102 1.10 3.73 -5.40
C GLY A 102 2.16 3.15 -6.35
N THR A 103 1.92 1.98 -6.94
CA THR A 103 2.83 1.40 -7.95
C THR A 103 2.87 2.19 -9.26
N LEU A 104 1.76 2.84 -9.64
CA LEU A 104 1.74 3.76 -10.77
C LEU A 104 2.66 4.96 -10.50
N ILE A 105 2.57 5.56 -9.31
CA ILE A 105 3.41 6.71 -8.92
C ILE A 105 4.90 6.31 -8.87
N SER A 106 5.24 5.11 -8.41
CA SER A 106 6.63 4.69 -8.26
C SER A 106 7.27 4.22 -9.58
N ALA A 107 6.58 3.38 -10.34
CA ALA A 107 7.12 2.74 -11.54
C ALA A 107 6.78 3.50 -12.83
N ILE A 108 5.50 3.82 -13.07
CA ILE A 108 5.06 4.40 -14.35
C ILE A 108 5.55 5.85 -14.50
N LEU A 109 5.51 6.64 -13.43
CA LEU A 109 6.08 8.00 -13.45
C LEU A 109 7.60 8.00 -13.62
N PHE A 110 8.28 6.94 -13.17
CA PHE A 110 9.70 6.78 -13.44
C PHE A 110 9.97 6.51 -14.93
N LEU A 111 9.23 5.59 -15.54
CA LEU A 111 9.35 5.28 -16.98
C LEU A 111 9.06 6.50 -17.86
N THR A 112 8.05 7.28 -17.51
CA THR A 112 7.69 8.53 -18.21
C THR A 112 8.56 9.72 -17.82
N ARG A 113 9.64 9.48 -17.06
CA ARG A 113 10.65 10.46 -16.63
C ARG A 113 10.06 11.70 -15.95
N GLN A 114 9.03 11.52 -15.13
CA GLN A 114 8.38 12.57 -14.36
C GLN A 114 9.11 12.77 -13.03
N ASN A 115 9.82 13.89 -12.87
CA ASN A 115 10.68 14.12 -11.71
C ASN A 115 9.91 14.48 -10.43
N TRP A 116 8.66 14.95 -10.55
CA TRP A 116 7.84 15.34 -9.40
C TRP A 116 7.51 14.18 -8.46
N ARG A 117 7.54 12.93 -8.98
CA ARG A 117 7.37 11.71 -8.17
C ARG A 117 8.37 11.64 -7.01
N THR A 118 9.56 12.24 -7.15
CA THR A 118 10.66 12.11 -6.19
C THR A 118 10.27 12.56 -4.78
N GLY A 119 9.39 13.57 -4.66
CA GLY A 119 8.91 14.06 -3.36
C GLY A 119 7.86 13.17 -2.68
N VAL A 120 7.21 12.28 -3.43
CA VAL A 120 6.08 11.46 -2.93
C VAL A 120 6.34 9.95 -2.98
N ASN A 121 7.40 9.51 -3.67
CA ASN A 121 7.63 8.10 -4.00
C ASN A 121 7.63 7.19 -2.77
N ARG A 122 8.32 7.57 -1.70
CA ARG A 122 8.41 6.74 -0.48
C ARG A 122 7.06 6.58 0.23
N PHE A 123 6.21 7.61 0.21
CA PHE A 123 4.87 7.53 0.76
C PHE A 123 3.96 6.64 -0.09
N ALA A 124 4.07 6.74 -1.42
CA ALA A 124 3.33 5.89 -2.36
C ALA A 124 3.72 4.41 -2.26
N GLU A 125 5.01 4.11 -2.11
CA GLU A 125 5.51 2.75 -1.87
C GLU A 125 5.02 2.20 -0.52
N ALA A 126 5.14 2.98 0.56
CA ALA A 126 4.64 2.56 1.87
C ALA A 126 3.12 2.32 1.87
N MET A 127 2.35 3.22 1.25
CA MET A 127 0.90 3.07 1.07
C MET A 127 0.57 1.76 0.35
N THR A 128 1.32 1.42 -0.70
CA THR A 128 1.11 0.18 -1.46
C THR A 128 1.32 -1.04 -0.58
N ILE A 129 2.42 -1.09 0.18
CA ILE A 129 2.73 -2.24 1.05
C ILE A 129 1.62 -2.44 2.09
N PHE A 130 1.20 -1.37 2.77
CA PHE A 130 0.12 -1.47 3.76
C PHE A 130 -1.22 -1.86 3.14
N ALA A 131 -1.55 -1.31 1.96
CA ALA A 131 -2.77 -1.66 1.25
C ALA A 131 -2.78 -3.15 0.85
N VAL A 132 -1.65 -3.68 0.36
CA VAL A 132 -1.50 -5.10 0.02
C VAL A 132 -1.58 -5.98 1.27
N CYS A 133 -0.98 -5.58 2.40
CA CYS A 133 -1.13 -6.30 3.67
C CYS A 133 -2.60 -6.37 4.10
N CYS A 134 -3.36 -5.28 3.98
CA CYS A 134 -4.79 -5.27 4.27
C CYS A 134 -5.60 -6.13 3.27
N ALA A 135 -5.27 -6.07 1.98
CA ALA A 135 -5.91 -6.86 0.94
C ALA A 135 -5.72 -8.36 1.17
N ALA A 136 -4.48 -8.80 1.48
CA ALA A 136 -4.11 -10.21 1.61
C ALA A 136 -4.86 -10.96 2.73
N ILE A 137 -5.41 -10.24 3.72
CA ILE A 137 -6.24 -10.84 4.77
C ILE A 137 -7.50 -11.46 4.17
N PHE A 138 -8.17 -10.77 3.23
CA PHE A 138 -9.50 -11.16 2.74
C PHE A 138 -9.50 -12.50 2.00
N PRO A 139 -8.59 -12.79 1.05
CA PRO A 139 -8.49 -14.11 0.43
C PRO A 139 -8.34 -15.26 1.43
N GLY A 140 -7.59 -15.05 2.52
CA GLY A 140 -7.42 -16.05 3.57
C GLY A 140 -8.64 -16.25 4.46
N VAL A 141 -9.29 -15.17 4.90
CA VAL A 141 -10.38 -15.28 5.90
C VAL A 141 -11.76 -15.48 5.27
N HIS A 142 -11.92 -15.20 3.97
CA HIS A 142 -13.21 -15.35 3.29
C HIS A 142 -13.57 -16.77 2.87
N ILE A 143 -12.62 -17.68 2.96
CA ILE A 143 -12.86 -19.10 2.75
C ILE A 143 -13.35 -19.75 4.04
N GLY A 144 -14.39 -20.58 3.94
CA GLY A 144 -14.99 -21.23 5.12
C GLY A 144 -14.06 -22.18 5.90
N ARG A 145 -12.91 -22.57 5.32
CA ARG A 145 -11.91 -23.44 5.94
C ARG A 145 -10.51 -22.86 5.77
N VAL A 146 -10.22 -21.79 6.51
CA VAL A 146 -8.93 -21.06 6.41
C VAL A 146 -7.71 -21.95 6.62
N TRP A 147 -7.81 -22.98 7.48
CA TRP A 147 -6.72 -23.92 7.74
C TRP A 147 -6.34 -24.79 6.53
N LEU A 148 -7.15 -24.83 5.48
CA LEU A 148 -6.83 -25.52 4.22
C LEU A 148 -6.26 -24.58 3.15
N ALA A 149 -6.04 -23.29 3.44
CA ALA A 149 -5.50 -22.32 2.49
C ALA A 149 -4.17 -22.75 1.87
N PHE A 150 -3.37 -23.56 2.56
CA PHE A 150 -2.08 -24.06 2.06
C PHE A 150 -2.22 -24.91 0.78
N TYR A 151 -3.39 -25.51 0.51
CA TYR A 151 -3.65 -26.24 -0.74
C TYR A 151 -3.76 -25.34 -1.97
N LEU A 152 -3.83 -24.02 -1.81
CA LEU A 152 -3.77 -23.08 -2.92
C LEU A 152 -2.35 -22.97 -3.50
N PHE A 153 -1.33 -23.26 -2.70
CA PHE A 153 0.05 -23.24 -3.18
C PHE A 153 0.41 -24.54 -3.89
N PRO A 154 1.21 -24.48 -4.98
CA PRO A 154 1.62 -25.65 -5.75
C PRO A 154 2.73 -26.42 -5.02
N LEU A 155 2.38 -27.03 -3.88
CA LEU A 155 3.30 -27.80 -3.04
C LEU A 155 3.15 -29.30 -3.29
N PRO A 156 4.26 -30.04 -3.49
CA PRO A 156 4.22 -31.50 -3.54
C PRO A 156 3.61 -32.07 -2.26
N ASN A 157 2.65 -32.98 -2.40
CA ASN A 157 1.97 -33.63 -1.29
C ASN A 157 1.90 -35.14 -1.50
N GLN A 158 1.61 -35.87 -0.43
CA GLN A 158 1.51 -37.34 -0.42
C GLN A 158 0.41 -37.90 -1.34
N MET A 159 -0.52 -37.06 -1.77
CA MET A 159 -1.67 -37.45 -2.59
C MET A 159 -1.44 -37.18 -4.09
N SER A 160 -0.29 -36.63 -4.48
CA SER A 160 0.01 -36.21 -5.86
C SER A 160 -1.04 -35.24 -6.44
N LEU A 161 -1.67 -34.42 -5.59
CA LEU A 161 -2.69 -33.45 -5.97
C LEU A 161 -2.08 -32.08 -6.29
N TRP A 162 -2.68 -31.35 -7.23
CA TRP A 162 -2.25 -30.03 -7.64
C TRP A 162 -3.42 -29.04 -7.71
N PRO A 163 -3.17 -27.73 -7.53
CA PRO A 163 -4.16 -26.69 -7.76
C PRO A 163 -4.64 -26.64 -9.22
N ASN A 164 -5.87 -26.17 -9.44
CA ASN A 164 -6.38 -25.93 -10.79
C ASN A 164 -5.90 -24.58 -11.36
N PHE A 165 -4.88 -24.62 -12.22
CA PHE A 165 -4.27 -23.45 -12.86
C PHE A 165 -5.17 -22.65 -13.82
N ARG A 166 -6.41 -23.07 -14.06
CA ARG A 166 -7.37 -22.31 -14.88
C ARG A 166 -8.27 -21.37 -14.06
N SER A 167 -8.20 -21.44 -12.73
CA SER A 167 -9.06 -20.65 -11.84
C SER A 167 -8.51 -19.23 -11.67
N PRO A 168 -9.30 -18.17 -11.96
CA PRO A 168 -8.90 -16.79 -11.68
C PRO A 168 -8.60 -16.54 -10.19
N LEU A 169 -9.33 -17.19 -9.28
CA LEU A 169 -9.07 -17.11 -7.84
C LEU A 169 -7.69 -17.65 -7.44
N LEU A 170 -7.18 -18.63 -8.18
CA LEU A 170 -5.83 -19.13 -7.96
C LEU A 170 -4.80 -18.12 -8.51
N TRP A 171 -5.09 -17.44 -9.62
CA TRP A 171 -4.22 -16.40 -10.15
C TRP A 171 -4.08 -15.24 -9.18
N ASP A 172 -5.14 -14.88 -8.45
CA ASP A 172 -5.07 -13.85 -7.39
C ASP A 172 -4.04 -14.19 -6.30
N VAL A 173 -3.92 -15.47 -5.91
CA VAL A 173 -2.92 -15.93 -4.93
C VAL A 173 -1.50 -15.67 -5.42
N PHE A 174 -1.24 -15.91 -6.70
CA PHE A 174 0.06 -15.63 -7.30
C PHE A 174 0.27 -14.14 -7.50
N ALA A 175 -0.72 -13.41 -8.02
CA ALA A 175 -0.62 -11.99 -8.32
C ALA A 175 -0.35 -11.14 -7.07
N VAL A 176 -0.98 -11.47 -5.94
CA VAL A 176 -0.76 -10.79 -4.66
C VAL A 176 0.51 -11.30 -3.95
N GLY A 177 0.93 -12.54 -4.24
CA GLY A 177 2.12 -13.16 -3.65
C GLY A 177 3.45 -12.76 -4.28
N THR A 178 3.45 -12.17 -5.48
CA THR A 178 4.60 -11.58 -6.18
C THR A 178 4.76 -10.09 -5.92
#